data_AF-A0A183SUL9-F1
#
_entry.id   AF-A0A183SUL9-F1
#
_cell.length_a   1.000
_cell.length_b   1.000
_cell.length_c   1.000
_cell.angle_alpha   90.00
_cell.angle_beta   90.00
_cell.angle_gamma   90.00
#
_symmetry.space_group_name_H-M   'P 1'
#
loop_
_entity.id
_entity.type
_entity.pdbx_description
1 polymer ?
#
loop_
_entity_poly.entity_id
_entity_poly.type
_entity_poly.pdbx_seq_one_letter_code
_entity_poly.pdbx_strand_id
1 'polypeptide(L)'
;MQLIVRSLDTRVVDTNVCQSAADLKVLLSSEDRLPLEDIQLYHGNTILDNAQRLNELLGDAAVDVIVPTLGVRGQTPKVEKQDKKKKPRGRAKRRMQFNRRFAIVAIPGARRRGPNSNVKA
;
A
#
# COMPACT_ATOMS: atom_id res chain seq x y z
N MET A 1 23.87 -21.88 12.47
CA MET A 1 22.51 -22.11 13.02
C MET A 1 21.54 -21.56 12.00
N GLN A 2 20.37 -22.17 11.83
CA GLN A 2 19.39 -21.64 10.88
C GLN A 2 18.39 -20.75 11.62
N LEU A 3 18.11 -19.59 11.05
CA LEU A 3 17.08 -18.66 11.52
C LEU A 3 15.94 -18.61 10.53
N ILE A 4 14.71 -18.48 11.03
CA ILE A 4 13.53 -18.23 10.22
C ILE A 4 13.30 -16.73 10.20
N VAL A 5 13.44 -16.08 9.05
CA VAL A 5 13.23 -14.64 8.89
C VAL A 5 11.90 -14.41 8.19
N ARG A 6 10.98 -13.73 8.89
CA ARG A 6 9.64 -13.39 8.43
C ARG A 6 9.61 -11.93 7.95
N SER A 7 9.74 -11.74 6.65
CA SER A 7 9.69 -10.44 5.96
C SER A 7 8.46 -10.39 5.03
N LEU A 8 8.61 -9.89 3.80
CA LEU A 8 7.64 -10.03 2.72
C LEU A 8 7.34 -11.52 2.45
N ASP A 9 8.38 -12.34 2.45
CA ASP A 9 8.33 -13.79 2.40
C ASP A 9 9.06 -14.38 3.61
N THR A 10 8.72 -15.63 3.96
CA THR A 10 9.42 -16.38 5.00
C THR A 10 10.62 -17.10 4.38
N ARG A 11 11.84 -16.81 4.86
CA ARG A 11 13.08 -17.44 4.40
C ARG A 11 13.89 -18.01 5.54
N VAL A 12 14.74 -18.98 5.24
CA VAL A 12 15.70 -19.54 6.20
C VAL A 12 17.08 -18.95 5.91
N VAL A 13 17.73 -18.37 6.92
CA VAL A 13 19.06 -17.75 6.81
C VAL A 13 20.04 -18.51 7.71
N ASP A 14 21.20 -18.89 7.17
CA ASP A 14 22.27 -19.47 7.98
C ASP A 14 23.11 -18.36 8.65
N THR A 15 23.24 -18.47 9.96
CA THR A 15 24.01 -17.53 10.78
C THR A 15 25.52 -17.59 10.57
N ASN A 16 26.02 -18.61 9.85
CA ASN A 16 27.42 -18.64 9.41
C ASN A 16 27.72 -17.58 8.34
N VAL A 17 26.73 -17.31 7.47
CA VAL A 17 26.83 -16.33 6.39
C VAL A 17 26.41 -14.95 6.88
N CYS A 18 25.40 -14.90 7.75
CA CYS A 18 24.87 -13.66 8.31
C CYS A 18 25.06 -13.69 9.83
N GLN A 19 26.14 -13.06 10.33
CA GLN A 19 26.55 -13.23 11.73
C GLN A 19 25.84 -12.27 12.68
N SER A 20 25.57 -11.04 12.24
CA SER A 20 24.98 -9.98 13.06
C SER A 20 23.60 -9.54 12.55
N ALA A 21 22.83 -8.90 13.43
CA ALA A 21 21.58 -8.24 13.04
C ALA A 21 21.80 -7.16 11.98
N ALA A 22 22.93 -6.45 12.01
CA ALA A 22 23.29 -5.48 10.97
C ALA A 22 23.44 -6.14 9.59
N ASP A 23 24.14 -7.29 9.51
CA ASP A 23 24.28 -8.04 8.26
C ASP A 23 22.92 -8.47 7.71
N LEU A 24 22.00 -8.87 8.61
CA LEU A 24 20.65 -9.27 8.22
C LEU A 24 19.85 -8.10 7.66
N LYS A 25 19.98 -6.90 8.25
CA LYS A 25 19.35 -5.69 7.70
C LYS A 25 19.89 -5.35 6.32
N VAL A 26 21.20 -5.49 6.10
CA VAL A 26 21.82 -5.26 4.77
C VAL A 26 21.31 -6.27 3.75
N LEU A 27 21.20 -7.55 4.13
CA LEU A 27 20.65 -8.60 3.27
C LEU A 27 19.18 -8.31 2.90
N LEU A 28 18.36 -7.95 3.88
CA LEU A 28 16.95 -7.59 3.64
C LEU A 28 16.82 -6.32 2.78
N SER A 29 17.70 -5.34 2.97
CA SER A 29 17.70 -4.13 2.14
C SER A 29 18.07 -4.43 0.68
N SER A 30 19.03 -5.34 0.44
CA SER A 30 19.47 -5.69 -0.92
C SER A 30 18.48 -6.60 -1.66
N GLU A 31 17.94 -7.62 -1.00
CA GLU A 31 17.05 -8.61 -1.61
C GLU A 31 15.61 -8.09 -1.71
N ASP A 32 15.06 -7.57 -0.61
CA ASP A 32 13.65 -7.15 -0.53
C ASP A 32 13.44 -5.67 -0.91
N ARG A 33 14.54 -4.95 -1.19
CA ARG A 33 14.55 -3.50 -1.46
C ARG A 33 13.92 -2.68 -0.34
N LEU A 34 14.10 -3.15 0.90
CA LEU A 34 13.61 -2.44 2.08
C LEU A 34 14.56 -1.31 2.47
N PRO A 35 14.04 -0.16 2.93
CA PRO A 35 14.87 0.97 3.38
C PRO A 35 15.65 0.58 4.65
N LEU A 36 16.98 0.50 4.55
CA LEU A 36 17.87 0.01 5.61
C LEU A 36 17.64 0.68 6.97
N GLU A 37 17.39 2.00 6.97
CA GLU A 37 17.22 2.81 8.18
C GLU A 37 15.95 2.46 8.96
N ASP A 38 14.90 2.06 8.26
CA ASP A 38 13.58 1.79 8.83
C ASP A 38 13.40 0.31 9.21
N ILE A 39 14.35 -0.57 8.88
CA ILE A 39 14.26 -1.99 9.22
C ILE A 39 14.43 -2.19 10.73
N GLN A 40 13.38 -2.71 11.34
CA GLN A 40 13.35 -3.15 12.74
C GLN A 40 13.27 -4.68 12.78
N LEU A 41 14.20 -5.30 13.50
CA LEU A 41 14.27 -6.74 13.67
C LEU A 41 13.79 -7.09 15.08
N TYR A 42 12.84 -8.01 15.16
CA TYR A 42 12.27 -8.48 16.41
C TYR A 42 12.52 -9.97 16.59
N HIS A 43 12.91 -10.36 17.79
CA HIS A 43 12.89 -11.75 18.22
C HIS A 43 11.87 -11.86 19.36
N GLY A 44 10.71 -12.46 19.09
CA GLY A 44 9.56 -12.39 19.98
C GLY A 44 9.19 -10.94 20.30
N ASN A 45 9.31 -10.54 21.57
CA ASN A 45 8.93 -9.20 22.03
C ASN A 45 10.12 -8.24 22.16
N THR A 46 11.34 -8.67 21.84
CA THR A 46 12.55 -7.87 21.98
C THR A 46 13.07 -7.40 20.62
N ILE A 47 13.38 -6.11 20.52
CA ILE A 47 14.07 -5.54 19.35
C ILE A 47 15.54 -5.96 19.41
N LEU A 48 16.08 -6.41 18.28
CA LEU A 48 17.49 -6.74 18.14
C LEU A 48 18.31 -5.49 17.83
N ASP A 49 19.39 -5.29 18.58
CA ASP A 49 20.35 -4.24 18.28
C ASP A 49 21.27 -4.66 17.12
N ASN A 50 21.80 -3.69 16.37
CA ASN A 50 22.64 -3.94 15.19
C ASN A 50 23.88 -4.79 15.51
N ALA A 51 24.46 -4.61 16.70
CA ALA A 51 25.64 -5.35 17.15
C ALA A 51 25.33 -6.77 17.66
N GLN A 52 24.04 -7.12 17.84
CA GLN A 52 23.65 -8.39 18.41
C GLN A 52 23.97 -9.54 17.45
N ARG A 53 24.63 -10.57 17.98
CA ARG A 53 24.98 -11.77 17.21
C ARG A 53 23.78 -12.70 17.11
N LEU A 54 23.52 -13.14 15.88
CA LEU A 54 22.37 -13.98 15.56
C LEU A 54 22.53 -15.42 16.10
N ASN A 55 23.77 -15.87 16.32
CA ASN A 55 24.10 -17.16 16.94
C ASN A 55 23.75 -17.25 18.43
N GLU A 56 23.57 -16.12 19.11
CA GLU A 56 23.26 -16.08 20.55
C GLU A 56 21.75 -16.19 20.82
N LEU A 57 20.94 -16.16 19.77
CA LEU A 57 19.51 -16.41 19.86
C LEU A 57 19.24 -17.88 20.17
N LEU A 58 18.14 -18.18 20.87
CA LEU A 58 17.74 -19.57 21.15
C LEU A 58 17.52 -20.37 19.86
N GLY A 59 17.82 -21.67 19.89
CA GLY A 59 17.67 -22.57 18.74
C GLY A 59 16.25 -22.58 18.17
N ASP A 60 16.13 -22.53 16.85
CA ASP A 60 14.92 -22.26 16.05
C ASP A 60 14.32 -20.85 16.20
N ALA A 61 15.17 -19.85 16.47
CA ALA A 61 14.77 -18.46 16.55
C ALA A 61 14.15 -17.96 15.24
N ALA A 62 12.94 -17.40 15.37
CA ALA A 62 12.26 -16.66 14.32
C ALA A 62 12.47 -15.17 14.52
N VAL A 63 12.89 -14.48 13.46
CA VAL A 63 13.08 -13.03 13.43
C VAL A 63 11.97 -12.39 12.60
N ASP A 64 11.21 -11.49 13.21
CA ASP A 64 10.18 -10.68 12.55
C ASP A 64 10.79 -9.38 12.04
N VAL A 65 10.54 -9.10 10.76
CA VAL A 65 11.01 -7.88 10.10
C VAL A 65 9.84 -6.90 10.01
N ILE A 66 9.99 -5.72 10.61
CA ILE A 66 9.02 -4.64 10.54
C ILE A 66 9.68 -3.44 9.87
N VAL A 67 9.00 -2.88 8.88
CA VAL A 67 9.38 -1.61 8.26
C VAL A 67 8.20 -0.64 8.44
N PRO A 68 8.36 0.44 9.23
CA PRO A 68 7.32 1.43 9.39
C PRO A 68 6.98 2.13 8.06
N THR A 69 5.93 1.69 7.39
CA THR A 69 5.41 2.41 6.21
C THR A 69 4.41 3.48 6.63
N LEU A 70 4.40 4.60 5.91
CA LEU A 70 3.28 5.54 5.98
C LEU A 70 2.00 4.80 5.55
N GLY A 71 0.93 4.87 6.35
CA GLY A 71 -0.35 4.21 6.01
C GLY A 71 -0.89 4.67 4.64
N VAL A 72 -1.82 3.90 4.06
CA VAL A 72 -2.34 4.10 2.67
C VAL A 72 -2.67 5.57 2.34
N ARG A 73 -3.19 6.32 3.30
CA ARG A 73 -3.54 7.75 3.16
C ARG A 73 -2.32 8.66 2.88
N GLY A 74 -1.15 8.33 3.40
CA GLY A 74 0.09 9.09 3.18
C GLY A 74 0.82 8.70 1.89
N GLN A 75 0.55 7.50 1.36
CA GLN A 75 1.17 7.02 0.12
C GLN A 75 0.48 7.57 -1.13
N THR A 76 -0.85 7.76 -1.10
CA THR A 76 -1.58 8.23 -2.28
C THR A 76 -1.21 9.68 -2.62
N PRO A 77 -0.90 10.00 -3.88
CA PRO A 77 -0.57 11.37 -4.28
C PRO A 77 -1.76 12.29 -3.99
N LYS A 78 -1.46 13.49 -3.48
CA LYS A 78 -2.48 14.48 -3.19
C LYS A 78 -3.00 15.07 -4.50
N VAL A 79 -4.19 14.65 -4.93
CA VAL A 79 -4.87 15.25 -6.08
C VAL A 79 -5.59 16.51 -5.62
N GLU A 80 -5.19 17.67 -6.16
CA GLU A 80 -5.86 18.95 -5.91
C GLU A 80 -7.26 18.99 -6.54
N LYS A 81 -8.15 19.81 -5.97
CA LYS A 81 -9.49 19.99 -6.51
C LYS A 81 -9.39 20.82 -7.79
N GLN A 82 -9.73 20.21 -8.92
CA GLN A 82 -9.88 20.94 -10.18
C GLN A 82 -11.04 21.95 -10.10
N ASP A 83 -10.83 23.13 -10.69
CA ASP A 83 -11.89 24.13 -10.83
C ASP A 83 -12.97 23.64 -11.78
N LYS A 84 -14.21 23.57 -11.25
CA LYS A 84 -15.40 23.17 -12.00
C LYS A 84 -16.38 24.32 -12.04
N LYS A 85 -16.98 24.56 -13.21
CA LYS A 85 -18.04 25.56 -13.38
C LYS A 85 -19.13 25.36 -12.33
N LYS A 86 -19.57 26.45 -11.70
CA LYS A 86 -20.65 26.42 -10.70
C LYS A 86 -21.91 25.80 -11.32
N LYS A 87 -22.41 24.73 -10.72
CA LYS A 87 -23.66 24.11 -11.15
C LYS A 87 -24.83 25.03 -10.78
N PRO A 88 -25.83 25.24 -11.66
CA PRO A 88 -27.01 26.01 -11.31
C PRO A 88 -27.75 25.37 -10.13
N ARG A 89 -28.46 26.19 -9.36
CA ARG A 89 -29.25 25.79 -8.18
C ARG A 89 -30.74 26.10 -8.39
N GLY A 90 -31.60 25.54 -7.54
CA GLY A 90 -33.04 25.81 -7.53
C GLY A 90 -33.78 25.43 -8.83
N ARG A 91 -34.68 26.32 -9.29
CA ARG A 91 -35.52 26.14 -10.47
C ARG A 91 -34.70 25.79 -11.72
N ALA A 92 -33.59 26.50 -11.94
CA ALA A 92 -32.72 26.29 -13.10
C ALA A 92 -32.13 24.85 -13.12
N LYS A 93 -31.70 24.33 -11.97
CA LYS A 93 -31.22 22.95 -11.84
C LYS A 93 -32.32 21.93 -12.14
N ARG A 94 -33.52 22.14 -11.59
CA ARG A 94 -34.67 21.25 -11.81
C ARG A 94 -35.08 21.20 -13.29
N ARG A 95 -35.10 22.35 -13.99
CA ARG A 95 -35.36 22.41 -15.43
C ARG A 95 -34.32 21.63 -16.25
N MET A 96 -33.04 21.82 -15.94
CA MET A 96 -31.96 21.08 -16.60
C MET A 96 -32.08 19.56 -16.38
N GLN A 97 -32.45 19.12 -15.17
CA GLN A 97 -32.65 17.71 -14.84
C GLN A 97 -33.86 17.11 -15.58
N PHE A 98 -34.98 17.84 -15.66
CA PHE A 98 -36.16 17.41 -16.40
C PHE A 98 -35.84 17.22 -17.88
N ASN A 99 -35.19 18.21 -18.50
CA ASN A 99 -34.82 18.14 -19.91
C ASN A 99 -33.90 16.94 -20.19
N ARG A 100 -32.89 16.72 -19.34
CA ARG A 100 -31.96 15.57 -19.45
C ARG A 100 -32.60 14.21 -19.20
N ARG A 101 -33.73 14.12 -18.49
CA ARG A 101 -34.39 12.84 -18.15
C ARG A 101 -35.54 12.50 -19.09
N PHE A 102 -36.30 13.50 -19.51
CA PHE A 102 -37.60 13.29 -20.15
C PHE A 102 -37.67 13.91 -21.54
N ALA A 103 -37.12 15.11 -21.75
CA ALA A 103 -37.24 15.79 -23.04
C ALA A 103 -36.20 15.32 -24.09
N ILE A 104 -34.98 14.98 -23.67
CA ILE A 104 -33.86 14.65 -24.58
C ILE A 104 -33.66 13.13 -24.74
N VAL A 105 -34.06 12.30 -23.77
CA VAL A 105 -33.77 10.85 -23.73
C VAL A 105 -34.63 10.02 -24.69
N ALA A 106 -35.63 10.63 -25.33
CA ALA A 106 -36.48 9.97 -26.30
C ALA A 106 -35.78 9.88 -27.69
N ILE A 107 -34.67 9.15 -27.79
CA ILE A 107 -34.15 8.71 -29.10
C ILE A 107 -34.76 7.32 -29.37
N PRO A 108 -35.72 7.20 -30.30
CA PRO A 108 -36.31 5.91 -30.63
C PRO A 108 -35.22 4.98 -31.21
N GLY A 109 -35.11 3.76 -30.66
CA GLY A 109 -34.18 2.72 -31.12
C GLY A 109 -32.85 2.61 -30.35
N ALA A 110 -32.49 3.58 -29.50
CA ALA A 110 -31.26 3.51 -28.71
C ALA A 110 -31.45 2.75 -27.38
N ARG A 111 -30.48 1.89 -27.00
CA ARG A 111 -30.47 1.23 -25.68
C ARG A 111 -30.31 2.29 -24.58
N ARG A 112 -31.18 2.24 -23.56
CA ARG A 112 -31.12 3.14 -22.40
C ARG A 112 -29.75 3.02 -21.71
N ARG A 113 -29.01 4.13 -21.60
CA ARG A 113 -27.73 4.21 -20.87
C ARG A 113 -27.91 4.91 -19.54
N GLY A 114 -27.13 4.47 -18.54
CA GLY A 114 -27.08 5.12 -17.24
C GLY A 114 -26.44 6.53 -17.32
N PRO A 115 -26.84 7.47 -16.46
CA PRO A 115 -26.36 8.85 -16.50
C PRO A 115 -24.86 9.04 -16.19
N ASN A 116 -24.18 8.01 -15.68
CA ASN A 116 -22.74 8.02 -15.36
C ASN A 116 -22.03 6.83 -16.02
N SER A 117 -22.47 6.44 -17.22
CA SER A 117 -21.85 5.37 -17.98
C SER A 117 -20.57 5.88 -18.65
N ASN A 118 -19.44 5.25 -18.38
CA ASN A 118 -18.15 5.53 -19.05
C ASN A 118 -17.98 4.74 -20.35
N VAL A 119 -19.07 4.28 -20.96
CA VAL A 119 -19.01 3.60 -22.25
C VAL A 119 -18.52 4.62 -23.26
N LYS A 120 -17.38 4.33 -23.90
CA LYS A 120 -16.88 5.13 -25.03
C LYS A 120 -17.92 5.07 -26.14
N ALA A 121 -18.40 6.23 -26.57
CA ALA A 121 -19.28 6.36 -27.73
C ALA A 121 -18.48 6.11 -29.01
#